data_AF-A0A2H3A7M8-F1
#
_entry.id   AF-A0A2H3A7M8-F1
#
_cell.length_a   1.000
_cell.length_b   1.000
_cell.length_c   1.000
_cell.angle_alpha   90.00
_cell.angle_beta   90.00
_cell.angle_gamma   90.00
#
_symmetry.space_group_name_H-M   'P 1'
#
loop_
_entity.id
_entity.type
_entity.pdbx_description
1 polymer ?
#
loop_
_entity_poly.entity_id
_entity_poly.type
_entity_poly.pdbx_seq_one_letter_code
_entity_poly.pdbx_strand_id
1 'polypeptide(L)'
;MPRRRASVEDSDSERRGPFTRRGQEIREALLTKNIDRQVLRALDQTFCIGFQAFTLYDAIDDPRFNAANGVPGYTIVETAEAAATERNLSLRQKRALFTLMGWWFECISCRMYKSAMDYEGTAYMLWSSGDPVRPYLRSGPCTSCHEQRTREGRSSRRR
;
A
#
# COMPACT_ATOMS: atom_id res chain seq x y z
N MET A 1 28.59 34.96 15.45
CA MET A 1 28.42 33.88 14.45
C MET A 1 28.13 32.57 15.16
N PRO A 2 26.87 32.10 15.30
CA PRO A 2 26.63 30.80 15.88
C PRO A 2 26.66 29.73 14.76
N ARG A 3 27.69 28.89 14.77
CA ARG A 3 27.70 27.58 14.10
C ARG A 3 26.63 26.72 14.77
N ARG A 4 25.47 26.55 14.13
CA ARG A 4 24.52 25.51 14.50
C ARG A 4 24.82 24.25 13.69
N ARG A 5 25.08 23.19 14.45
CA ARG A 5 25.37 21.82 14.03
C ARG A 5 24.33 21.35 13.01
N ALA A 6 24.79 20.85 11.86
CA ALA A 6 23.98 20.02 11.00
C ALA A 6 23.54 18.77 11.78
N SER A 7 22.26 18.43 11.69
CA SER A 7 21.65 17.24 12.28
C SER A 7 22.24 16.01 11.59
N VAL A 8 23.13 15.28 12.27
CA VAL A 8 23.82 14.08 11.76
C VAL A 8 22.97 12.82 12.04
N GLU A 9 21.66 12.89 11.88
CA GLU A 9 20.76 11.72 12.11
C GLU A 9 19.82 11.44 10.93
N ASP A 10 19.95 12.17 9.82
CA ASP A 10 19.01 12.10 8.69
C ASP A 10 19.67 11.53 7.40
N SER A 11 20.78 10.79 7.51
CA SER A 11 21.63 10.51 6.33
C SER A 11 22.04 9.07 6.05
N ASP A 12 21.70 8.07 6.88
CA ASP A 12 22.09 6.66 6.61
C ASP A 12 20.93 5.67 6.46
N SER A 13 19.72 6.04 6.86
CA SER A 13 18.49 5.24 6.67
C SER A 13 17.77 5.55 5.36
N GLU A 14 18.03 6.70 4.72
CA GLU A 14 17.33 7.15 3.49
C GLU A 14 17.84 6.51 2.17
N ARG A 15 18.78 5.54 2.22
CA ARG A 15 19.47 5.04 1.01
C ARG A 15 19.56 3.53 0.84
N ARG A 16 18.80 2.73 1.61
CA ARG A 16 18.74 1.29 1.33
C ARG A 16 17.70 1.02 0.26
N GLY A 17 18.17 0.95 -0.99
CA GLY A 17 17.37 0.41 -2.08
C GLY A 17 17.09 -1.09 -1.90
N PRO A 18 16.37 -1.71 -2.84
CA PRO A 18 15.96 -3.10 -2.75
C PRO A 18 17.15 -4.04 -2.65
N PHE A 19 17.01 -5.07 -1.81
CA PHE A 19 18.09 -6.01 -1.49
C PHE A 19 18.17 -7.15 -2.51
N THR A 20 17.11 -7.37 -3.29
CA THR A 20 17.06 -8.38 -4.35
C THR A 20 17.24 -7.75 -5.72
N ARG A 21 17.83 -8.51 -6.66
CA ARG A 21 17.91 -8.09 -8.08
C ARG A 21 16.53 -7.76 -8.64
N ARG A 22 15.53 -8.58 -8.33
CA ARG A 22 14.15 -8.37 -8.80
C ARG A 22 13.56 -7.08 -8.25
N GLY A 23 13.73 -6.80 -6.96
CA GLY A 23 13.31 -5.54 -6.35
C GLY A 23 13.97 -4.32 -7.00
N GLN A 24 15.26 -4.42 -7.34
CA GLN A 24 15.99 -3.35 -8.04
C GLN A 24 15.41 -3.08 -9.44
N GLU A 25 15.16 -4.14 -10.21
CA GLU A 25 14.51 -4.04 -11.54
C GLU A 25 13.12 -3.38 -11.44
N ILE A 26 12.33 -3.76 -10.43
CA ILE A 26 11.00 -3.16 -10.20
C ILE A 26 11.14 -1.67 -9.84
N ARG A 27 12.06 -1.33 -8.93
CA ARG A 27 12.30 0.07 -8.54
C ARG A 27 12.71 0.92 -9.73
N GLU A 28 13.63 0.46 -10.55
CA GLU A 28 14.06 1.16 -11.77
C GLU A 28 12.88 1.34 -12.74
N ALA A 29 12.10 0.29 -12.98
CA ALA A 29 10.92 0.34 -13.86
C ALA A 29 9.80 1.27 -13.34
N LEU A 30 9.69 1.46 -12.02
CA LEU A 30 8.72 2.37 -11.41
C LEU A 30 9.22 3.82 -11.38
N LEU A 31 10.53 4.04 -11.24
CA LEU A 31 11.14 5.38 -11.28
C LEU A 31 11.00 6.06 -12.64
N THR A 32 10.90 5.29 -13.74
CA THR A 32 10.64 5.83 -15.08
C THR A 32 9.17 6.16 -15.33
N LYS A 33 8.27 5.86 -14.38
CA LYS A 33 6.83 6.14 -14.48
C LYS A 33 6.48 7.40 -13.71
N ASN A 34 5.39 8.07 -14.11
CA ASN A 34 4.86 9.25 -13.40
C ASN A 34 4.10 8.86 -12.12
N ILE A 35 4.80 8.20 -11.18
CA ILE A 35 4.28 7.78 -9.88
C ILE A 35 4.67 8.84 -8.84
N ASP A 36 3.78 9.09 -7.90
CA ASP A 36 4.02 10.03 -6.80
C ASP A 36 5.28 9.63 -6.00
N ARG A 37 6.16 10.60 -5.77
CA ARG A 37 7.44 10.39 -5.07
C ARG A 37 7.25 9.83 -3.65
N GLN A 38 6.20 10.22 -2.94
CA GLN A 38 5.93 9.71 -1.58
C GLN A 38 5.51 8.24 -1.61
N VAL A 39 4.82 7.81 -2.67
CA VAL A 39 4.49 6.39 -2.87
C VAL A 39 5.75 5.58 -3.14
N LEU A 40 6.65 6.07 -4.01
CA LEU A 40 7.93 5.40 -4.28
C LEU A 40 8.82 5.32 -3.03
N ARG A 41 8.83 6.38 -2.21
CA ARG A 41 9.55 6.41 -0.92
C ARG A 41 8.92 5.51 0.14
N ALA A 42 7.61 5.25 0.06
CA ALA A 42 6.98 4.26 0.92
C ALA A 42 7.47 2.85 0.58
N LEU A 43 7.70 2.56 -0.71
CA LEU A 43 8.22 1.27 -1.15
C LEU A 43 9.69 1.01 -0.73
N ASP A 44 10.47 2.06 -0.46
CA ASP A 44 11.82 1.94 0.10
C ASP A 44 11.80 1.52 1.59
N GLN A 45 10.64 1.41 2.25
CA GLN A 45 10.55 0.98 3.65
C GLN A 45 11.10 -0.43 3.82
N THR A 46 11.98 -0.62 4.80
CA THR A 46 12.62 -1.90 5.07
C THR A 46 11.85 -2.72 6.10
N PHE A 47 11.88 -4.04 5.93
CA PHE A 47 11.41 -5.02 6.90
C PHE A 47 12.40 -6.19 6.98
N CYS A 48 12.29 -6.99 8.04
CA CYS A 48 13.17 -8.16 8.24
C CYS A 48 12.36 -9.44 8.34
N ILE A 49 12.86 -10.52 7.74
CA ILE A 49 12.41 -11.89 7.98
C ILE A 49 13.61 -12.70 8.46
N GLY A 50 13.56 -13.15 9.72
CA GLY A 50 14.73 -13.72 10.39
C GLY A 50 15.88 -12.71 10.43
N PHE A 51 17.03 -13.09 9.87
CA PHE A 51 18.23 -12.25 9.79
C PHE A 51 18.40 -11.51 8.45
N GLN A 52 17.43 -11.65 7.53
CA GLN A 52 17.48 -11.03 6.21
C GLN A 52 16.62 -9.76 6.18
N ALA A 53 17.16 -8.70 5.60
CA ALA A 53 16.48 -7.43 5.37
C ALA A 53 15.97 -7.35 3.93
N PHE A 54 14.79 -6.76 3.77
CA PHE A 54 14.08 -6.58 2.51
C PHE A 54 13.44 -5.19 2.47
N THR A 55 13.06 -4.72 1.29
CA THR A 55 12.21 -3.54 1.08
C THR A 55 10.84 -3.98 0.57
N LEU A 56 9.83 -3.09 0.62
CA LEU A 56 8.53 -3.40 0.00
C LEU A 56 8.64 -3.64 -1.52
N TYR A 57 9.62 -3.07 -2.22
CA TYR A 57 9.92 -3.45 -3.60
C TYR A 57 10.27 -4.94 -3.75
N ASP A 58 11.01 -5.50 -2.81
CA ASP A 58 11.38 -6.93 -2.82
C ASP A 58 10.17 -7.84 -2.59
N ALA A 59 9.08 -7.32 -2.03
CA ALA A 59 7.84 -8.05 -1.77
C ALA A 59 6.85 -8.04 -2.95
N ILE A 60 7.07 -7.19 -3.96
CA ILE A 60 6.21 -7.11 -5.15
C ILE A 60 6.41 -8.36 -6.01
N ASP A 61 5.30 -9.00 -6.38
CA ASP A 61 5.24 -10.22 -7.22
C ASP A 61 6.04 -11.43 -6.67
N ASP A 62 6.49 -11.39 -5.42
CA ASP A 62 7.28 -12.47 -4.83
C ASP A 62 6.39 -13.37 -3.94
N PRO A 63 6.24 -14.67 -4.27
CA PRO A 63 5.36 -15.60 -3.56
C PRO A 63 5.87 -15.97 -2.16
N ARG A 64 7.10 -15.59 -1.78
CA ARG A 64 7.59 -15.78 -0.41
C ARG A 64 6.93 -14.84 0.58
N PHE A 65 6.45 -13.69 0.09
CA PHE A 65 5.85 -12.64 0.91
C PHE A 65 4.33 -12.55 0.74
N ASN A 66 3.76 -13.36 -0.16
CA ASN A 66 2.34 -13.40 -0.48
C ASN A 66 1.85 -14.85 -0.48
N ALA A 67 0.66 -15.11 0.07
CA ALA A 67 0.03 -16.42 -0.06
C ALA A 67 -0.36 -16.71 -1.51
N ALA A 68 -0.65 -17.98 -1.83
CA ALA A 68 -0.95 -18.46 -3.18
C ALA A 68 -2.10 -17.70 -3.88
N ASN A 69 -2.99 -17.06 -3.12
CA ASN A 69 -4.11 -16.26 -3.60
C ASN A 69 -3.82 -14.76 -3.68
N GLY A 70 -2.55 -14.34 -3.62
CA GLY A 70 -2.12 -12.95 -3.74
C GLY A 70 -2.27 -12.11 -2.47
N VAL A 71 -2.33 -12.79 -1.32
CA VAL A 71 -2.62 -12.17 -0.02
C VAL A 71 -1.31 -11.83 0.67
N PRO A 72 -1.08 -10.56 1.02
CA PRO A 72 0.19 -10.18 1.63
C PRO A 72 0.36 -10.83 3.00
N GLY A 73 1.60 -11.21 3.30
CA GLY A 73 2.00 -11.63 4.63
C GLY A 73 1.86 -10.49 5.64
N TYR A 74 1.61 -10.85 6.90
CA TYR A 74 1.37 -9.92 8.00
C TYR A 74 2.42 -8.81 8.11
N THR A 75 3.70 -9.17 8.13
CA THR A 75 4.82 -8.21 8.21
C THR A 75 4.82 -7.21 7.05
N ILE A 76 4.41 -7.63 5.85
CA ILE A 76 4.33 -6.76 4.68
C ILE A 76 3.19 -5.76 4.85
N VAL A 77 2.04 -6.22 5.37
CA VAL A 77 0.88 -5.36 5.68
C VAL A 77 1.27 -4.28 6.68
N GLU A 78 1.85 -4.65 7.82
CA GLU A 78 2.31 -3.70 8.83
C GLU A 78 3.33 -2.71 8.27
N THR A 79 4.32 -3.20 7.51
CA THR A 79 5.37 -2.35 6.96
C THR A 79 4.81 -1.33 5.98
N ALA A 80 3.88 -1.73 5.10
CA ALA A 80 3.24 -0.83 4.16
C ALA A 80 2.32 0.18 4.87
N GLU A 81 1.62 -0.25 5.92
CA GLU A 81 0.76 0.64 6.72
C GLU A 81 1.58 1.67 7.50
N ALA A 82 2.67 1.24 8.14
CA ALA A 82 3.61 2.13 8.83
C ALA A 82 4.21 3.13 7.84
N ALA A 83 4.71 2.67 6.69
CA ALA A 83 5.27 3.54 5.66
C ALA A 83 4.24 4.57 5.16
N ALA A 84 2.99 4.15 4.95
CA ALA A 84 1.92 5.04 4.51
C ALA A 84 1.52 6.06 5.57
N THR A 85 1.59 5.68 6.85
CA THR A 85 1.25 6.53 8.00
C THR A 85 2.35 7.55 8.27
N GLU A 86 3.62 7.11 8.38
CA GLU A 86 4.79 7.98 8.56
C GLU A 86 4.86 9.09 7.50
N ARG A 87 4.50 8.75 6.25
CA ARG A 87 4.55 9.69 5.12
C ARG A 87 3.24 10.45 4.91
N ASN A 88 2.25 10.27 5.78
CA ASN A 88 0.93 10.90 5.67
C ASN A 88 0.29 10.74 4.28
N LEU A 89 0.35 9.53 3.71
CA LEU A 89 -0.19 9.28 2.37
C LEU A 89 -1.69 9.53 2.33
N SER A 90 -2.12 10.33 1.37
CA SER A 90 -3.54 10.53 1.03
C SER A 90 -4.20 9.21 0.59
N LEU A 91 -5.52 9.14 0.63
CA LEU A 91 -6.26 7.95 0.14
C LEU A 91 -5.91 7.58 -1.32
N ARG A 92 -5.65 8.60 -2.16
CA ARG A 92 -5.22 8.40 -3.55
C ARG A 92 -3.82 7.81 -3.64
N GLN A 93 -2.89 8.25 -2.78
CA GLN A 93 -1.53 7.70 -2.72
C GLN A 93 -1.51 6.29 -2.12
N LYS A 94 -2.32 6.03 -1.07
CA LYS A 94 -2.53 4.67 -0.53
C LYS A 94 -3.07 3.72 -1.58
N ARG A 95 -4.05 4.15 -2.38
CA ARG A 95 -4.55 3.40 -3.53
C ARG A 95 -3.43 3.03 -4.49
N ALA A 96 -2.59 4.00 -4.87
CA ALA A 96 -1.47 3.75 -5.77
C ALA A 96 -0.47 2.76 -5.15
N LEU A 97 -0.10 2.93 -3.88
CA LEU A 97 0.79 2.03 -3.16
C LEU A 97 0.26 0.59 -3.19
N PHE A 98 -0.99 0.36 -2.78
CA PHE A 98 -1.56 -0.99 -2.73
C PHE A 98 -1.77 -1.60 -4.12
N THR A 99 -1.98 -0.77 -5.14
CA THR A 99 -2.02 -1.22 -6.54
C THR A 99 -0.64 -1.73 -6.98
N LEU A 100 0.43 -1.00 -6.65
CA LEU A 100 1.81 -1.42 -6.98
C LEU A 100 2.21 -2.69 -6.24
N MET A 101 1.71 -2.88 -5.01
CA MET A 101 1.89 -4.12 -4.24
C MET A 101 1.05 -5.29 -4.77
N GLY A 102 0.17 -5.08 -5.76
CA GLY A 102 -0.67 -6.13 -6.34
C GLY A 102 -1.80 -6.61 -5.43
N TRP A 103 -2.24 -5.79 -4.46
CA TRP A 103 -3.18 -6.21 -3.42
C TRP A 103 -4.65 -6.16 -3.85
N TRP A 104 -5.40 -7.11 -3.31
CA TRP A 104 -6.83 -7.28 -3.53
C TRP A 104 -7.60 -7.02 -2.23
N PHE A 105 -8.75 -6.35 -2.37
CA PHE A 105 -9.60 -5.94 -1.28
C PHE A 105 -11.03 -6.42 -1.48
N GLU A 106 -11.64 -6.99 -0.44
CA GLU A 106 -13.08 -7.25 -0.36
C GLU A 106 -13.84 -5.92 -0.19
N CYS A 107 -14.78 -5.64 -1.09
CA CYS A 107 -15.69 -4.52 -0.95
C CYS A 107 -16.75 -4.84 0.12
N ILE A 108 -16.91 -3.98 1.14
CA ILE A 108 -17.94 -4.21 2.18
C ILE A 108 -19.37 -4.22 1.65
N SER A 109 -19.64 -3.58 0.51
CA SER A 109 -20.99 -3.46 -0.05
C SER A 109 -21.38 -4.68 -0.88
N CYS A 110 -20.51 -5.11 -1.81
CA CYS A 110 -20.84 -6.20 -2.74
C CYS A 110 -20.10 -7.51 -2.46
N ARG A 111 -19.22 -7.57 -1.45
CA ARG A 111 -18.47 -8.76 -1.03
C ARG A 111 -17.54 -9.36 -2.10
N MET A 112 -17.35 -8.64 -3.21
CA MET A 112 -16.43 -9.03 -4.27
C MET A 112 -15.01 -8.53 -3.97
N TYR A 113 -14.02 -9.34 -4.32
CA TYR A 113 -12.61 -8.97 -4.27
C TYR A 113 -12.23 -8.17 -5.51
N LYS A 114 -11.49 -7.07 -5.30
CA LYS A 114 -11.16 -6.11 -6.34
C LYS A 114 -9.78 -5.52 -6.11
N SER A 115 -9.16 -5.03 -7.17
CA SER A 115 -7.89 -4.30 -7.06
C SER A 115 -8.10 -2.98 -6.32
N ALA A 116 -7.04 -2.40 -5.75
CA ALA A 116 -7.14 -1.07 -5.14
C ALA A 116 -7.64 0.02 -6.13
N MET A 117 -7.40 -0.14 -7.43
CA MET A 117 -7.86 0.80 -8.47
C MET A 117 -9.38 0.87 -8.61
N ASP A 118 -10.10 -0.18 -8.20
CA ASP A 118 -11.56 -0.22 -8.25
C ASP A 118 -12.24 0.60 -7.13
N TYR A 119 -11.44 1.28 -6.32
CA TYR A 119 -11.90 2.09 -5.22
C TYR A 119 -11.48 3.56 -5.37
N GLU A 120 -12.35 4.47 -4.95
CA GLU A 120 -12.10 5.90 -4.92
C GLU A 120 -12.66 6.50 -3.62
N GLY A 121 -11.88 7.37 -2.96
CA GLY A 121 -12.31 8.06 -1.75
C GLY A 121 -12.71 7.14 -0.58
N THR A 122 -12.15 5.94 -0.51
CA THR A 122 -12.52 4.93 0.49
C THR A 122 -11.42 4.72 1.55
N ALA A 123 -11.83 4.23 2.72
CA ALA A 123 -10.90 3.71 3.72
C ALA A 123 -10.54 2.25 3.40
N TYR A 124 -9.24 1.95 3.43
CA TYR A 124 -8.72 0.59 3.40
C TYR A 124 -8.61 0.07 4.83
N MET A 125 -9.14 -1.13 5.05
CA MET A 125 -9.11 -1.85 6.31
C MET A 125 -8.10 -2.99 6.18
N LEU A 126 -6.92 -2.74 6.73
CA LEU A 126 -5.84 -3.70 6.82
C LEU A 126 -6.02 -4.48 8.14
N TRP A 127 -5.73 -5.78 8.14
CA TRP A 127 -5.77 -6.53 9.41
C TRP A 127 -4.49 -6.27 10.18
N SER A 128 -4.63 -6.05 11.49
CA SER A 128 -3.53 -5.89 12.43
C SER A 128 -3.25 -7.20 13.20
N SER A 129 -2.25 -7.22 14.09
CA SER A 129 -1.96 -8.38 14.96
C SER A 129 -3.14 -8.76 15.86
N GLY A 130 -4.08 -7.83 16.06
CA GLY A 130 -5.31 -8.05 16.81
C GLY A 130 -6.48 -8.60 16.00
N ASP A 131 -6.37 -8.68 14.67
CA ASP A 131 -7.46 -9.09 13.79
C ASP A 131 -7.24 -10.49 13.23
N PRO A 132 -8.29 -11.34 13.13
CA PRO A 132 -8.17 -12.62 12.47
C PRO A 132 -7.79 -12.43 10.99
N VAL A 133 -6.71 -13.08 10.57
CA VAL A 133 -6.23 -13.06 9.18
C VAL A 133 -7.37 -13.52 8.28
N ARG A 134 -7.85 -12.63 7.42
CA ARG A 134 -8.84 -12.94 6.40
C ARG A 134 -8.14 -13.26 5.08
N PRO A 135 -8.77 -14.03 4.19
CA PRO A 135 -8.19 -14.32 2.89
C PRO A 135 -7.99 -13.08 2.04
N TYR A 136 -8.53 -11.91 2.38
CA TYR A 136 -8.28 -10.65 1.67
C TYR A 136 -8.41 -9.46 2.61
N LEU A 137 -7.71 -8.37 2.28
CA LEU A 137 -7.88 -7.07 2.95
C LEU A 137 -9.28 -6.55 2.66
N ARG A 138 -9.78 -5.59 3.43
CA ARG A 138 -11.14 -5.05 3.21
C ARG A 138 -11.06 -3.58 2.83
N SER A 139 -12.08 -3.09 2.16
CA SER A 139 -12.20 -1.68 1.81
C SER A 139 -13.66 -1.26 1.86
N GLY A 140 -13.91 0.03 2.03
CA GLY A 140 -15.24 0.61 1.90
C GLY A 140 -15.87 0.37 0.50
N PRO A 141 -16.99 1.02 0.17
CA PRO A 141 -17.67 0.78 -1.10
C PRO A 141 -16.73 1.01 -2.30
N CYS A 142 -16.70 0.06 -3.23
CA CYS A 142 -16.02 0.25 -4.51
C CYS A 142 -16.75 1.29 -5.36
N THR A 143 -16.06 1.82 -6.38
CA THR A 143 -16.58 2.90 -7.23
C THR A 143 -17.93 2.53 -7.84
N SER A 144 -18.11 1.28 -8.31
CA SER A 144 -19.39 0.83 -8.86
C SER A 144 -20.53 0.82 -7.82
N CYS A 145 -20.26 0.38 -6.59
CA CYS A 145 -21.24 0.44 -5.50
C CYS A 145 -21.56 1.88 -5.08
N HIS A 146 -20.56 2.77 -5.11
CA HIS A 146 -20.74 4.18 -4.81
C HIS A 146 -21.62 4.88 -5.87
N GLU A 147 -21.38 4.58 -7.14
CA GLU A 147 -22.19 5.08 -8.25
C GLU A 147 -23.65 4.60 -8.18
N GLN A 148 -23.88 3.32 -7.88
CA GLN A 148 -25.23 2.76 -7.71
C GLN A 148 -26.01 3.49 -6.62
N ARG A 149 -25.42 3.65 -5.43
CA ARG A 149 -26.06 4.40 -4.31
C ARG A 149 -26.37 5.84 -4.69
N THR A 150 -25.46 6.50 -5.42
CA THR A 150 -25.66 7.88 -5.85
C THR A 150 -26.82 8.01 -6.84
N ARG A 151 -26.99 7.04 -7.75
CA ARG A 151 -28.12 6.99 -8.70
C ARG A 151 -29.44 6.75 -7.99
N GLU A 152 -29.50 5.80 -7.06
CA GLU A 152 -30.70 5.48 -6.29
C GLU A 152 -31.14 6.65 -5.39
N GLY A 153 -30.19 7.31 -4.71
CA GLY A 153 -30.48 8.50 -3.89
C GLY A 153 -30.92 9.74 -4.69
N ARG A 154 -30.54 9.84 -5.97
CA ARG A 154 -31.07 10.86 -6.88
C ARG A 154 -32.48 10.54 -7.37
N SER A 155 -32.80 9.26 -7.52
CA SER A 155 -34.14 8.82 -7.93
C SER A 155 -35.18 8.99 -6.81
N SER A 156 -34.79 8.87 -5.54
CA SER A 156 -35.70 9.05 -4.40
C SER A 156 -36.01 10.52 -4.09
N ARG A 157 -35.06 11.44 -4.32
CA ARG A 157 -35.28 12.90 -4.15
C ARG A 157 -36.10 13.56 -5.25
N ARG A 158 -36.40 12.84 -6.34
CA ARG A 158 -37.23 13.32 -7.46
C ARG A 158 -38.69 12.83 -7.38
N ARG A 159 -39.08 12.14 -6.31
CA ARG A 159 -40.45 11.70 -6.06
C ARG A 159 -41.07 12.50 -4.93
#